data_AF-A0A1Q4X4U0-F1
#
_entry.id   AF-A0A1Q4X4U0-F1
#
_cell.length_a   1.000
_cell.length_b   1.000
_cell.length_c   1.000
_cell.angle_alpha   90.00
_cell.angle_beta   90.00
_cell.angle_gamma   90.00
#
_symmetry.space_group_name_H-M   'P 1'
#
loop_
_entity.id
_entity.type
_entity.pdbx_description
1 polymer ?
#
loop_
_entity_poly.entity_id
_entity_poly.type
_entity_poly.pdbx_seq_one_letter_code
_entity_poly.pdbx_strand_id
1 'polypeptide(L)' 'MEDVGYLDDRQPDENTDQWRARRHADRVAALLEPLDGIELGEHDRRVIEWLADHDTSVVGTVASLLYRARAAGGAW' A
#
# COMPACT_ATOMS: atom_id res chain seq x y z
N MET A 1 27.92 -17.81 -3.67
CA MET A 1 27.23 -16.60 -4.16
C MET A 1 25.78 -17.02 -4.29
N GLU A 2 25.04 -16.88 -3.20
CA GLU A 2 23.66 -17.38 -3.15
C GLU A 2 22.77 -16.50 -4.01
N ASP A 3 22.02 -17.19 -4.85
CA ASP A 3 20.93 -16.72 -5.68
C ASP A 3 19.89 -16.01 -4.81
N VAL A 4 19.77 -14.70 -5.00
CA VAL A 4 18.58 -13.96 -4.61
C VAL A 4 18.10 -13.23 -5.85
N GLY A 5 17.49 -13.99 -6.75
CA GLY A 5 16.33 -13.47 -7.46
C GLY A 5 15.39 -12.82 -6.44
N TYR A 6 15.54 -11.51 -6.24
CA TYR A 6 14.46 -10.68 -5.74
C TYR A 6 13.36 -10.86 -6.76
N LEU A 7 12.47 -11.83 -6.51
CA LEU A 7 11.49 -12.32 -7.45
C LEU A 7 10.87 -11.11 -8.12
N ASP A 8 11.20 -10.93 -9.40
CA ASP A 8 10.59 -9.91 -10.22
C ASP A 8 9.13 -10.32 -10.30
N ASP A 9 8.29 -9.77 -9.41
CA ASP A 9 6.86 -10.07 -9.34
C ASP A 9 6.09 -9.46 -10.53
N ARG A 10 6.82 -9.04 -11.56
CA ARG A 10 6.30 -8.70 -12.87
C ARG A 10 5.56 -9.88 -13.46
N GLN A 11 4.43 -9.57 -14.07
CA GLN A 11 3.74 -10.55 -14.89
C GLN A 11 4.51 -10.76 -16.20
N PRO A 12 4.35 -11.91 -16.89
CA PRO A 12 5.20 -12.32 -18.01
C PRO A 12 5.27 -11.33 -19.19
N ASP A 13 4.23 -10.50 -19.36
CA ASP A 13 4.13 -9.51 -20.45
C ASP A 13 4.03 -8.06 -19.93
N GLU A 14 4.30 -7.84 -18.64
CA GLU A 14 4.14 -6.54 -18.00
C GLU A 14 5.36 -5.65 -18.25
N ASN A 15 5.13 -4.49 -18.86
CA ASN A 15 6.19 -3.49 -18.99
C ASN A 15 6.43 -2.77 -17.64
N THR A 16 7.55 -2.06 -17.54
CA THR A 16 7.92 -1.35 -16.30
C THR A 16 6.85 -0.37 -15.80
N ASP A 17 6.15 0.32 -16.70
CA ASP A 17 5.12 1.31 -16.34
C ASP A 17 3.86 0.63 -15.82
N GLN A 18 3.45 -0.47 -16.46
CA GLN A 18 2.34 -1.31 -16.01
C GLN A 18 2.64 -1.90 -14.63
N TRP A 19 3.86 -2.40 -14.45
CA TRP A 19 4.33 -2.92 -13.16
C TRP A 19 4.31 -1.87 -12.07
N ARG A 20 4.80 -0.65 -12.36
CA ARG A 20 4.76 0.48 -11.41
C ARG A 20 3.32 0.87 -11.09
N ALA A 21 2.46 0.98 -12.10
CA ALA A 21 1.06 1.35 -11.93
C ALA A 21 0.30 0.31 -11.10
N ARG A 22 0.51 -0.98 -11.36
CA ARG A 22 -0.08 -2.07 -10.57
C ARG A 22 0.43 -2.06 -9.13
N ARG A 23 1.75 -1.97 -8.93
CA ARG A 23 2.35 -1.86 -7.59
C ARG A 23 1.81 -0.68 -6.80
N HIS A 24 1.65 0.47 -7.46
CA HIS A 24 1.06 1.66 -6.86
C HIS A 24 -0.39 1.42 -6.46
N ALA A 25 -1.20 0.86 -7.36
CA ALA A 25 -2.59 0.53 -7.09
C ALA A 25 -2.75 -0.47 -5.93
N ASP A 26 -1.90 -1.51 -5.87
CA ASP A 26 -1.89 -2.49 -4.78
C ASP A 26 -1.55 -1.82 -3.43
N ARG A 27 -0.63 -0.86 -3.44
CA ARG A 27 -0.23 -0.09 -2.25
C ARG A 27 -1.32 0.88 -1.80
N VAL A 28 -1.97 1.57 -2.73
CA VAL A 28 -3.16 2.41 -2.45
C VAL A 28 -4.25 1.55 -1.83
N ALA A 29 -4.56 0.39 -2.42
CA ALA A 29 -5.57 -0.53 -1.91
C ALA A 29 -5.24 -0.99 -0.48
N ALA A 30 -4.00 -1.39 -0.21
CA ALA A 30 -3.56 -1.82 1.12
C ALA A 30 -3.66 -0.71 2.18
N LEU A 31 -3.44 0.55 1.81
CA LEU A 31 -3.59 1.70 2.72
C LEU A 31 -5.06 2.07 2.96
N LEU A 32 -5.93 1.86 1.98
CA LEU A 32 -7.37 2.16 2.09
C LEU A 32 -8.15 1.08 2.84
N GLU A 33 -7.75 -0.18 2.72
CA GLU A 33 -8.44 -1.31 3.37
C GLU A 33 -8.68 -1.13 4.89
N PRO A 34 -7.69 -0.72 5.72
CA PRO A 34 -7.94 -0.46 7.15
C PRO A 34 -8.79 0.80 7.41
N LEU A 35 -9.02 1.65 6.41
CA LEU A 35 -9.84 2.86 6.50
C LEU A 35 -11.27 2.62 5.99
N ASP A 36 -11.63 1.39 5.63
CA ASP A 36 -12.98 1.08 5.14
C ASP A 36 -14.08 1.53 6.13
N GLY A 37 -15.11 2.17 5.57
CA GLY A 37 -16.19 2.83 6.31
C GLY A 37 -15.86 4.21 6.89
N ILE A 38 -14.64 4.74 6.70
CA ILE A 38 -14.29 6.12 7.05
C ILE A 38 -14.44 7.02 5.81
N GLU A 39 -15.19 8.11 5.93
CA GLU A 39 -15.27 9.11 4.87
C GLU A 39 -13.95 9.89 4.79
N LEU A 40 -13.25 9.75 3.67
CA LEU A 40 -12.00 10.46 3.41
C LEU A 40 -12.26 11.75 2.62
N GLY A 41 -11.57 12.83 2.98
CA GLY A 41 -11.54 14.06 2.21
C GLY A 41 -10.62 13.98 0.99
N GLU A 42 -10.59 15.04 0.17
CA GLU A 42 -9.67 15.14 -0.97
C GLU A 42 -8.21 15.11 -0.50
N HIS A 43 -7.91 15.82 0.59
CA HIS A 43 -6.57 15.87 1.16
C HIS A 43 -6.11 14.48 1.63
N ASP A 44 -6.97 13.73 2.32
CA ASP A 44 -6.65 12.39 2.82
C ASP A 44 -6.34 11.45 1.65
N ARG A 45 -7.17 11.46 0.60
CA ARG A 45 -6.91 10.68 -0.62
C ARG A 45 -5.57 11.05 -1.24
N ARG A 46 -5.22 12.34 -1.31
CA ARG A 46 -3.92 12.79 -1.81
C ARG A 46 -2.76 12.30 -0.95
N VAL A 47 -2.92 12.25 0.36
CA VAL A 47 -1.92 11.70 1.28
C VAL A 47 -1.76 10.19 1.07
N ILE A 48 -2.84 9.45 0.86
CA ILE A 48 -2.78 8.01 0.55
C ILE A 48 -2.03 7.75 -0.76
N GLU A 49 -2.32 8.51 -1.81
CA GLU A 49 -1.62 8.43 -3.09
C GLU A 49 -0.12 8.73 -2.91
N TRP A 50 0.22 9.81 -2.19
CA TRP A 50 1.61 10.15 -1.88
C TRP A 50 2.31 9.06 -1.06
N LEU A 51 1.61 8.41 -0.12
CA LEU A 51 2.17 7.32 0.67
C LEU A 51 2.46 6.08 -0.20
N ALA A 52 1.65 5.79 -1.20
CA ALA A 52 1.81 4.64 -2.08
C ALA A 52 3.03 4.73 -3.01
N ASP A 53 3.55 5.94 -3.26
CA ASP A 53 4.80 6.17 -4.00
C ASP A 53 6.05 5.70 -3.23
N HIS A 54 5.96 5.50 -1.90
CA HIS A 54 7.09 5.03 -1.09
C HIS A 54 7.36 3.52 -1.24
N ASP A 55 8.50 3.07 -0.70
CA ASP A 55 8.89 1.66 -0.71
C ASP A 55 7.90 0.76 0.03
N THR A 56 7.82 -0.51 -0.40
CA THR A 56 6.89 -1.51 0.14
C THR A 56 6.99 -1.67 1.66
N SER A 57 8.18 -1.52 2.25
CA SER A 57 8.39 -1.60 3.70
C SER A 57 7.69 -0.46 4.46
N VAL A 58 7.74 0.75 3.93
CA VAL A 58 7.08 1.93 4.51
C VAL A 58 5.57 1.76 4.41
N VAL A 59 5.07 1.46 3.21
CA VAL A 59 3.64 1.26 2.96
C VAL A 59 3.07 0.17 3.87
N GLY A 60 3.74 -0.99 3.92
CA GLY A 60 3.30 -2.11 4.76
C GLY A 60 3.31 -1.76 6.26
N THR A 61 4.29 -0.97 6.72
CA THR A 61 4.34 -0.52 8.11
C THR A 61 3.19 0.41 8.44
N VAL A 62 2.88 1.39 7.57
CA VAL A 62 1.78 2.33 7.78
C VAL A 62 0.43 1.61 7.74
N ALA A 63 0.19 0.75 6.74
CA ALA A 63 -1.02 -0.06 6.67
C ALA A 63 -1.21 -0.89 7.95
N SER A 64 -0.14 -1.53 8.43
CA SER A 64 -0.15 -2.30 9.67
C SER A 64 -0.49 -1.45 10.91
N LEU A 65 -0.04 -0.20 10.97
CA LEU A 65 -0.39 0.74 12.05
C LEU A 65 -1.87 1.13 11.99
N LEU A 66 -2.40 1.42 10.79
CA LEU A 66 -3.82 1.76 10.60
C LEU A 66 -4.72 0.60 11.03
N TYR A 67 -4.36 -0.64 10.66
CA TYR A 67 -5.05 -1.84 11.12
C TYR A 67 -5.09 -1.96 12.65
N ARG A 68 -3.96 -1.72 13.32
CA ARG A 68 -3.90 -1.75 14.80
C ARG A 68 -4.74 -0.64 15.42
N ALA A 69 -4.70 0.57 14.85
CA ALA A 69 -5.51 1.68 15.33
C ALA A 69 -7.01 1.37 15.20
N ARG A 70 -7.44 0.79 14.07
CA ARG A 70 -8.82 0.34 13.87
C ARG A 70 -9.23 -0.73 14.89
N ALA A 71 -8.37 -1.72 15.11
CA ALA A 71 -8.63 -2.78 16.10
C ALA A 71 -8.74 -2.23 17.53
N ALA A 72 -8.00 -1.18 17.86
CA ALA A 72 -8.08 -0.49 19.15
C ALA A 72 -9.32 0.42 19.27
N GLY A 73 -9.93 0.83 18.15
CA GLY A 73 -11.09 1.73 18.08
C GLY A 73 -12.41 1.20 18.67
N GLY A 74 -12.41 0.01 19.28
CA GLY A 74 -13.49 -0.49 20.14
C GLY A 74 -13.20 -0.40 21.64
N ALA A 75 -12.04 0.11 22.04
CA ALA A 75 -11.61 0.25 23.43
C ALA A 75 -11.35 1.73 23.74
N TRP A 76 -12.43 2.49 23.92
CA TRP A 76 -12.43 3.81 24.55
C TRP A 76 -13.46 3.82 25.67
#